data_AF-A0A7S2YZD1-F1
#
_entry.id   AF-A0A7S2YZD1-F1
#
_cell.length_a   1.000
_cell.length_b   1.000
_cell.length_c   1.000
_cell.angle_alpha   90.00
_cell.angle_beta   90.00
_cell.angle_gamma   90.00
#
_symmetry.space_group_name_H-M   'P 1'
#
loop_
_entity.id
_entity.type
_entity.pdbx_description
1 polymer ?
#
loop_
_entity_poly.entity_id
_entity_poly.type
_entity_poly.pdbx_seq_one_letter_code
_entity_poly.pdbx_strand_id
1 'polypeptide(L)'
;SEAPLYLLLHESIYCNNGTSNWACERVRNEPENFALFDAQTAIDEGRPILFTGEMMFPWMLDELSEMAPLKEVGHELAKREWPALYDVDCLKACKVPVAAATYVEDMFVQFDLARETARIIGSEHRDATLGGEHVRQLMTSAYNHSGLREDGAVLFKELLAMARDEHPVR
;
A
#
# COMPACT_ATOMS: atom_id res chain seq x y z
N SER A 1 20.13 5.67 -13.03
CA SER A 1 18.75 6.16 -13.16
C SER A 1 17.90 5.40 -12.16
N GLU A 2 17.10 6.12 -11.38
CA GLU A 2 16.12 5.47 -10.52
C GLU A 2 14.90 5.10 -11.37
N ALA A 3 14.51 3.84 -11.25
CA ALA A 3 13.55 3.06 -12.04
C ALA A 3 12.43 3.85 -12.77
N PRO A 4 12.52 4.08 -14.11
CA PRO A 4 11.38 4.58 -14.92
C PRO A 4 10.12 3.70 -14.79
N LEU A 5 10.33 2.40 -14.55
CA LEU A 5 9.25 1.45 -14.29
C LEU A 5 8.47 1.79 -13.02
N TYR A 6 9.12 2.36 -12.01
CA TYR A 6 8.44 2.74 -10.77
C TYR A 6 7.36 3.78 -11.08
N LEU A 7 7.72 4.90 -11.73
CA LEU A 7 6.76 5.92 -12.09
C LEU A 7 5.65 5.38 -13.00
N LEU A 8 6.01 4.65 -14.06
CA LEU A 8 5.06 4.17 -15.07
C LEU A 8 4.07 3.13 -14.54
N LEU A 9 4.47 2.31 -13.57
CA LEU A 9 3.66 1.21 -13.06
C LEU A 9 3.13 1.47 -11.64
N HIS A 10 3.47 2.59 -10.99
CA HIS A 10 3.14 2.83 -9.59
C HIS A 10 1.65 2.63 -9.30
N GLU A 11 0.76 3.31 -10.04
CA GLU A 11 -0.68 3.18 -9.79
C GLU A 11 -1.26 1.83 -10.23
N SER A 12 -0.57 1.08 -11.10
CA SER A 12 -1.09 -0.18 -11.63
C SER A 12 -1.23 -1.27 -10.56
N ILE A 13 -0.46 -1.18 -9.47
CA ILE A 13 -0.50 -2.15 -8.37
C ILE A 13 -1.83 -2.13 -7.61
N TYR A 14 -2.59 -1.03 -7.73
CA TYR A 14 -3.91 -0.86 -7.13
C TYR A 14 -5.06 -1.23 -8.08
N CYS A 15 -4.77 -1.50 -9.36
CA CYS A 15 -5.80 -1.71 -10.39
C CYS A 15 -6.30 -3.16 -10.40
N ASN A 16 -7.18 -3.51 -9.46
CA ASN A 16 -7.82 -4.83 -9.41
C ASN A 16 -9.22 -4.80 -10.05
N ASN A 17 -9.36 -5.30 -11.29
CA ASN A 17 -10.55 -5.12 -12.14
C ASN A 17 -10.89 -3.64 -12.38
N GLY A 18 -9.94 -2.90 -12.95
CA GLY A 18 -10.14 -1.47 -13.18
C GLY A 18 -8.97 -0.79 -13.85
N THR A 19 -9.03 0.53 -13.90
CA THR A 19 -8.02 1.39 -14.53
C THR A 19 -7.54 2.38 -13.48
N SER A 20 -6.28 2.83 -13.56
CA SER A 20 -5.84 3.90 -12.67
C SER A 20 -6.43 5.25 -13.10
N ASN A 21 -6.37 5.56 -14.40
CA ASN A 21 -6.78 6.82 -15.03
C ASN A 21 -6.14 8.08 -14.39
N TRP A 22 -4.95 7.97 -13.77
CA TRP A 22 -4.37 8.99 -12.89
C TRP A 22 -5.21 9.19 -11.63
N ALA A 23 -5.41 8.12 -10.87
CA ALA A 23 -6.28 8.11 -9.70
C ALA A 23 -5.82 9.12 -8.65
N CYS A 24 -4.52 9.21 -8.39
CA CYS A 24 -4.01 10.16 -7.41
C CYS A 24 -4.30 11.60 -7.81
N GLU A 25 -4.04 11.97 -9.07
CA GLU A 25 -4.34 13.32 -9.56
C GLU A 25 -5.83 13.63 -9.43
N ARG A 26 -6.71 12.71 -9.85
CA ARG A 26 -8.16 12.92 -9.77
C ARG A 26 -8.61 13.13 -8.33
N VAL A 27 -8.21 12.24 -7.41
CA VAL A 27 -8.58 12.33 -6.00
C VAL A 27 -8.00 13.58 -5.35
N ARG A 28 -6.73 13.93 -5.62
CA ARG A 28 -6.12 15.18 -5.14
C ARG A 28 -6.89 16.41 -5.61
N ASN A 29 -7.43 16.39 -6.82
CA ASN A 29 -8.17 17.51 -7.41
C ASN A 29 -9.66 17.55 -7.03
N GLU A 30 -10.16 16.61 -6.22
CA GLU A 30 -11.48 16.71 -5.61
C GLU A 30 -11.53 17.93 -4.67
N PRO A 31 -12.66 18.66 -4.59
CA PRO A 31 -12.75 19.92 -3.84
C PRO A 31 -12.27 19.83 -2.38
N GLU A 32 -12.60 18.74 -1.70
CA GLU A 32 -12.21 18.45 -0.32
C GLU A 32 -10.70 18.24 -0.15
N ASN A 33 -10.03 17.68 -1.16
CA ASN A 33 -8.62 17.32 -1.11
C ASN A 33 -7.73 18.42 -1.67
N PHE A 34 -8.20 19.14 -2.70
CA PHE A 34 -7.42 20.17 -3.38
C PHE A 34 -6.96 21.22 -2.38
N ALA A 35 -7.89 21.75 -1.57
CA ALA A 35 -7.56 22.76 -0.57
C ALA A 35 -6.61 22.25 0.50
N LEU A 36 -6.51 20.93 0.76
CA LEU A 36 -5.58 20.34 1.73
C LEU A 36 -4.16 20.19 1.16
N PHE A 37 -4.05 19.79 -0.10
CA PHE A 37 -2.78 19.47 -0.77
C PHE A 37 -2.28 20.57 -1.73
N ASP A 38 -2.96 21.70 -1.81
CA ASP A 38 -2.48 22.88 -2.52
C ASP A 38 -1.51 23.68 -1.65
N ALA A 39 -0.29 23.89 -2.15
CA ALA A 39 0.77 24.57 -1.41
C ALA A 39 0.51 26.07 -1.26
N GLN A 40 -0.09 26.72 -2.27
CA GLN A 40 -0.39 28.14 -2.22
C GLN A 40 -1.47 28.44 -1.18
N THR A 41 -2.55 27.66 -1.20
CA THR A 41 -3.61 27.71 -0.18
C THR A 41 -3.03 27.49 1.22
N ALA A 42 -2.11 26.54 1.39
CA ALA A 42 -1.46 26.29 2.68
C ALA A 42 -0.70 27.52 3.21
N ILE A 43 0.03 28.20 2.32
CA ILE A 43 0.80 29.40 2.63
C ILE A 43 -0.13 30.55 3.00
N ASP A 44 -1.19 30.78 2.21
CA ASP A 44 -2.14 31.88 2.41
C ASP A 44 -2.90 31.74 3.74
N GLU A 45 -3.19 30.51 4.17
CA GLU A 45 -3.89 30.19 5.42
C GLU A 45 -2.95 30.01 6.63
N GLY A 46 -1.63 30.01 6.43
CA GLY A 46 -0.65 29.80 7.50
C GLY A 46 -0.64 28.39 8.09
N ARG A 47 -1.04 27.37 7.31
CA ARG A 47 -1.03 25.95 7.70
C ARG A 47 0.19 25.21 7.11
N PRO A 48 0.59 24.07 7.68
CA PRO A 48 1.65 23.24 7.10
C PRO A 48 1.33 22.78 5.68
N ILE A 49 2.35 22.72 4.82
CA ILE A 49 2.26 22.10 3.50
C ILE A 49 2.27 20.58 3.67
N LEU A 50 1.27 19.91 3.10
CA LEU A 50 1.18 18.45 3.10
C LEU A 50 1.77 17.88 1.81
N PHE A 51 2.47 16.75 1.93
CA PHE A 51 3.02 15.99 0.80
C PHE A 51 2.16 14.76 0.51
N THR A 52 2.25 14.24 -0.71
CA THR A 52 1.45 13.11 -1.20
C THR A 52 2.17 11.76 -1.07
N GLY A 53 3.32 11.70 -0.40
CA GLY A 53 4.10 10.46 -0.26
C GLY A 53 4.65 9.97 -1.61
N GLU A 54 4.40 8.70 -1.93
CA GLU A 54 4.94 8.00 -3.11
C GLU A 54 4.12 8.19 -4.39
N MET A 55 3.08 9.02 -4.35
CA MET A 55 2.14 9.16 -5.45
C MET A 55 2.75 9.82 -6.69
N MET A 56 2.36 9.29 -7.85
CA MET A 56 2.80 9.75 -9.16
C MET A 56 1.72 10.59 -9.85
N PHE A 57 2.15 11.62 -10.56
CA PHE A 57 1.27 12.53 -11.28
C PHE A 57 1.66 12.63 -12.75
N PRO A 58 0.71 12.87 -13.66
CA PRO A 58 1.00 12.91 -15.10
C PRO A 58 1.99 14.03 -15.47
N TRP A 59 1.98 15.16 -14.76
CA TRP A 59 2.93 16.26 -15.00
C TRP A 59 4.39 15.83 -14.77
N MET A 60 4.65 14.79 -13.96
CA MET A 60 6.01 14.28 -13.76
C MET A 60 6.59 13.67 -15.05
N LEU A 61 5.75 13.22 -15.98
CA LEU A 61 6.19 12.75 -17.30
C LEU A 61 6.79 13.87 -18.15
N ASP A 62 6.40 15.12 -17.89
CA ASP A 62 6.88 16.31 -18.59
C ASP A 62 8.15 16.89 -17.94
N GLU A 63 8.25 16.82 -16.61
CA GLU A 63 9.36 17.43 -15.86
C GLU A 63 10.60 16.53 -15.75
N LEU A 64 10.41 15.21 -15.73
CA LEU A 64 11.51 14.26 -15.64
C LEU A 64 12.02 13.93 -17.04
N SER A 65 13.22 14.42 -17.37
CA SER A 65 13.83 14.27 -18.70
C SER A 65 13.94 12.81 -19.17
N GLU A 66 14.10 11.88 -18.23
CA GLU A 66 14.17 10.43 -18.47
C GLU A 66 12.81 9.84 -18.87
N MET A 67 11.70 10.51 -18.53
CA MET A 67 10.33 10.10 -18.89
C MET A 67 9.89 10.62 -20.25
N ALA A 68 10.54 11.66 -20.80
CA ALA A 68 10.19 12.22 -22.11
C ALA A 68 9.98 11.17 -23.23
N PRO A 69 10.84 10.14 -23.42
CA PRO A 69 10.60 9.11 -24.43
C PRO A 69 9.47 8.13 -24.07
N LEU A 70 9.02 8.10 -22.81
CA LEU A 70 8.03 7.17 -22.27
C LEU A 70 6.69 7.86 -21.93
N LYS A 71 6.55 9.17 -22.20
CA LYS A 71 5.36 9.95 -21.83
C LYS A 71 4.06 9.31 -22.34
N GLU A 72 3.99 9.00 -23.63
CA GLU A 72 2.81 8.37 -24.23
C GLU A 72 2.54 6.99 -23.61
N VAL A 73 3.60 6.24 -23.29
CA VAL A 73 3.46 4.94 -22.60
C VAL A 73 2.82 5.12 -21.23
N GLY A 74 3.22 6.13 -20.46
CA GLY A 74 2.61 6.45 -19.16
C GLY A 74 1.12 6.75 -19.28
N HIS A 75 0.73 7.58 -20.26
CA HIS A 75 -0.68 7.90 -20.48
C HIS A 75 -1.51 6.69 -20.95
N GLU A 76 -0.96 5.81 -21.78
CA GLU A 76 -1.65 4.59 -22.21
C GLU A 76 -1.76 3.56 -21.09
N LEU A 77 -0.74 3.43 -20.24
CA LEU A 77 -0.78 2.57 -19.05
C LEU A 77 -1.84 3.04 -18.05
N ALA A 78 -2.00 4.35 -17.85
CA ALA A 78 -3.03 4.89 -16.97
C ALA A 78 -4.46 4.56 -17.46
N LYS A 79 -4.69 4.54 -18.77
CA LYS A 79 -5.99 4.19 -19.37
C LYS A 79 -6.24 2.67 -19.45
N ARG A 80 -5.21 1.86 -19.22
CA ARG A 80 -5.30 0.41 -19.34
C ARG A 80 -6.29 -0.15 -18.34
N GLU A 81 -7.18 -1.00 -18.83
CA GLU A 81 -7.99 -1.87 -17.98
C GLU A 81 -7.15 -3.08 -17.54
N TRP A 82 -7.00 -3.20 -16.23
CA TRP A 82 -6.27 -4.29 -15.59
C TRP A 82 -7.26 -5.38 -15.15
N PRO A 83 -6.92 -6.66 -15.36
CA PRO A 83 -7.74 -7.76 -14.88
C PRO A 83 -7.74 -7.82 -13.35
N ALA A 84 -8.46 -8.78 -12.80
CA ALA A 84 -8.30 -9.13 -11.40
C ALA A 84 -6.83 -9.46 -11.11
N LEU A 85 -6.21 -8.71 -10.21
CA LEU A 85 -4.86 -8.95 -9.72
C LEU A 85 -4.83 -10.05 -8.66
N TYR A 86 -5.95 -10.24 -7.94
CA TYR A 86 -6.05 -11.17 -6.83
C TYR A 86 -7.24 -12.11 -7.00
N ASP A 87 -7.00 -13.40 -6.78
CA ASP A 87 -8.05 -14.41 -6.63
C ASP A 87 -8.45 -14.49 -5.15
N VAL A 88 -9.55 -13.84 -4.81
CA VAL A 88 -10.03 -13.77 -3.42
C VAL A 88 -10.42 -15.13 -2.87
N ASP A 89 -10.98 -16.03 -3.70
CA ASP A 89 -11.39 -17.34 -3.22
C ASP A 89 -10.17 -18.23 -2.95
N CYS A 90 -9.12 -18.11 -3.77
CA CYS A 90 -7.82 -18.70 -3.46
C CYS A 90 -7.23 -18.16 -2.13
N LEU A 91 -7.31 -16.85 -1.89
CA LEU A 91 -6.86 -16.26 -0.62
C LEU A 91 -7.65 -16.79 0.58
N LYS A 92 -8.98 -16.91 0.49
CA LYS A 92 -9.84 -17.46 1.56
C LYS A 92 -9.51 -18.91 1.90
N ALA A 93 -9.18 -19.71 0.87
CA ALA A 93 -8.82 -21.13 1.00
C ALA A 93 -7.35 -21.37 1.42
N CYS A 94 -6.58 -20.31 1.71
CA CYS A 94 -5.19 -20.44 2.15
C CYS A 94 -5.09 -21.25 3.45
N LYS A 95 -4.30 -22.33 3.44
CA LYS A 95 -4.03 -23.21 4.59
C LYS A 95 -2.62 -23.03 5.18
N VAL A 96 -1.76 -22.29 4.48
CA VAL A 96 -0.38 -22.08 4.90
C VAL A 96 -0.38 -21.10 6.08
N PRO A 97 0.25 -21.41 7.22
CA PRO A 97 0.34 -20.47 8.34
C PRO A 97 0.91 -19.12 7.89
N VAL A 98 0.22 -18.04 8.23
CA VAL A 98 0.62 -16.67 7.86
C VAL A 98 0.86 -15.84 9.11
N ALA A 99 2.00 -15.17 9.14
CA ALA A 99 2.25 -14.06 10.05
C ALA A 99 2.55 -12.79 9.26
N ALA A 100 2.06 -11.66 9.73
CA ALA A 100 2.24 -10.36 9.08
C ALA A 100 2.57 -9.27 10.10
N ALA A 101 3.43 -8.33 9.71
CA ALA A 101 3.61 -7.08 10.46
C ALA A 101 2.62 -6.05 9.91
N THR A 102 1.93 -5.36 10.81
CA THR A 102 0.97 -4.31 10.46
C THR A 102 1.31 -3.07 11.27
N TYR A 103 1.82 -2.04 10.61
CA TYR A 103 2.22 -0.82 11.27
C TYR A 103 1.01 0.09 11.46
N VAL A 104 0.78 0.56 12.69
CA VAL A 104 -0.43 1.32 13.05
C VAL A 104 -0.43 2.71 12.43
N GLU A 105 0.74 3.34 12.34
CA GLU A 105 0.92 4.72 11.88
C GLU A 105 1.60 4.79 10.49
N ASP A 106 1.45 3.74 9.67
CA ASP A 106 2.00 3.72 8.31
C ASP A 106 1.25 4.71 7.41
N MET A 107 1.99 5.64 6.83
CA MET A 107 1.44 6.63 5.90
C MET A 107 1.13 6.06 4.50
N PHE A 108 1.70 4.91 4.14
CA PHE A 108 1.57 4.30 2.81
C PHE A 108 0.57 3.15 2.77
N VAL A 109 0.46 2.38 3.85
CA VAL A 109 -0.46 1.23 3.94
C VAL A 109 -1.47 1.47 5.05
N GLN A 110 -2.71 1.77 4.69
CA GLN A 110 -3.75 2.09 5.66
C GLN A 110 -4.06 0.87 6.55
N PHE A 111 -4.04 1.11 7.87
CA PHE A 111 -4.11 0.07 8.90
C PHE A 111 -5.36 -0.81 8.82
N ASP A 112 -6.54 -0.22 8.64
CA ASP A 112 -7.80 -0.98 8.60
C ASP A 112 -7.96 -1.78 7.31
N LEU A 113 -7.50 -1.27 6.17
CA LEU A 113 -7.46 -2.01 4.90
C LEU A 113 -6.50 -3.22 4.98
N ALA A 114 -5.34 -3.05 5.61
CA ALA A 114 -4.43 -4.16 5.88
C ALA A 114 -5.09 -5.24 6.76
N ARG A 115 -5.81 -4.80 7.80
CA ARG A 115 -6.54 -5.72 8.69
C ARG A 115 -7.70 -6.40 7.99
N GLU A 116 -8.43 -5.72 7.12
CA GLU A 116 -9.48 -6.31 6.30
C GLU A 116 -8.91 -7.42 5.42
N THR A 117 -7.78 -7.16 4.76
CA THR A 117 -7.08 -8.16 3.95
C THR A 117 -6.67 -9.37 4.78
N ALA A 118 -6.13 -9.15 5.98
CA ALA A 118 -5.75 -10.23 6.89
C ALA A 118 -6.94 -11.10 7.35
N ARG A 119 -8.15 -10.52 7.45
CA ARG A 119 -9.39 -11.26 7.78
C ARG A 119 -9.92 -12.12 6.65
N ILE A 120 -9.54 -11.80 5.40
CA ILE A 120 -9.94 -12.53 4.20
C ILE A 120 -9.06 -13.76 4.02
N ILE A 121 -7.75 -13.59 4.17
CA ILE A 121 -6.76 -14.66 3.97
C ILE A 121 -7.00 -15.80 4.95
N GLY A 122 -7.19 -17.02 4.41
CA GLY A 122 -7.43 -18.24 5.20
C GLY A 122 -8.74 -18.22 5.99
N SER A 123 -9.69 -17.37 5.63
CA SER A 123 -10.98 -17.24 6.34
C SER A 123 -11.88 -18.49 6.30
N GLU A 124 -11.57 -19.47 5.45
CA GLU A 124 -12.19 -20.80 5.46
C GLU A 124 -11.50 -21.78 6.44
N HIS A 125 -10.36 -21.38 6.99
CA HIS A 125 -9.49 -22.16 7.88
C HIS A 125 -9.16 -21.37 9.16
N ARG A 126 -10.22 -20.84 9.78
CA ARG A 126 -10.15 -20.04 11.00
C ARG A 126 -9.60 -20.85 12.17
N ASP A 127 -8.65 -20.27 12.89
CA ASP A 127 -8.08 -20.86 14.09
C ASP A 127 -8.79 -20.29 15.32
N ALA A 128 -9.50 -21.15 16.06
CA ALA A 128 -10.20 -20.75 17.27
C ALA A 128 -9.25 -20.23 18.36
N THR A 129 -7.98 -20.62 18.33
CA THR A 129 -6.95 -20.12 19.26
C THR A 129 -6.50 -18.70 18.93
N LEU A 130 -6.81 -18.20 17.72
CA LEU A 130 -6.49 -16.87 17.24
C LEU A 130 -7.73 -15.97 17.12
N GLY A 131 -8.72 -16.16 18.01
CA GLY A 131 -9.96 -15.39 17.97
C GLY A 131 -10.78 -15.62 16.68
N GLY A 132 -10.54 -16.75 16.01
CA GLY A 132 -11.16 -17.06 14.73
C GLY A 132 -10.48 -16.44 13.51
N GLU A 133 -9.27 -15.89 13.63
CA GLU A 133 -8.48 -15.43 12.48
C GLU A 133 -7.52 -16.51 11.99
N HIS A 134 -7.00 -16.36 10.76
CA HIS A 134 -5.96 -17.24 10.21
C HIS A 134 -4.58 -16.55 10.18
N VAL A 135 -4.56 -15.25 9.84
CA VAL A 135 -3.33 -14.45 9.82
C VAL A 135 -2.99 -13.96 11.22
N ARG A 136 -1.79 -14.29 11.70
CA ARG A 136 -1.23 -13.76 12.96
C ARG A 136 -0.59 -12.40 12.70
N GLN A 137 -1.19 -11.33 13.22
CA GLN A 137 -0.72 -9.96 12.98
C GLN A 137 0.07 -9.41 14.17
N LEU A 138 1.31 -9.01 13.92
CA LEU A 138 2.08 -8.15 14.81
C LEU A 138 1.71 -6.70 14.50
N MET A 139 0.71 -6.19 15.23
CA MET A 139 0.27 -4.79 15.12
C MET A 139 1.16 -3.92 16.00
N THR A 140 1.87 -2.95 15.43
CA THR A 140 2.87 -2.16 16.17
C THR A 140 3.00 -0.72 15.68
N SER A 141 3.30 0.19 16.61
CA SER A 141 3.73 1.57 16.31
C SER A 141 5.24 1.77 16.52
N ALA A 142 5.98 0.69 16.79
CA ALA A 142 7.43 0.76 17.00
C ALA A 142 8.20 1.10 15.71
N TYR A 143 7.57 0.87 14.55
CA TYR A 143 8.12 1.14 13.23
C TYR A 143 7.03 1.72 12.34
N ASN A 144 7.46 2.44 11.30
CA ASN A 144 6.62 2.82 10.16
C ASN A 144 6.91 1.87 8.98
N HIS A 145 6.60 2.32 7.77
CA HIS A 145 6.80 1.61 6.51
C HIS A 145 8.20 0.98 6.35
N SER A 146 9.23 1.59 6.94
CA SER A 146 10.63 1.17 6.88
C SER A 146 11.05 0.12 7.91
N GLY A 147 10.13 -0.48 8.67
CA GLY A 147 10.48 -1.42 9.76
C GLY A 147 11.45 -2.54 9.35
N LEU A 148 11.30 -3.11 8.16
CA LEU A 148 12.22 -4.16 7.66
C LEU A 148 13.65 -3.63 7.42
N ARG A 149 13.79 -2.36 7.03
CA ARG A 149 15.09 -1.71 6.82
C ARG A 149 15.74 -1.30 8.15
N GLU A 150 14.93 -0.92 9.13
CA GLU A 150 15.40 -0.49 10.44
C GLU A 150 15.84 -1.68 11.30
N ASP A 151 14.97 -2.67 11.50
CA ASP A 151 15.20 -3.80 12.40
C ASP A 151 14.69 -5.13 11.82
N GLY A 152 14.97 -5.37 10.53
CA GLY A 152 14.43 -6.51 9.80
C GLY A 152 14.75 -7.89 10.38
N ALA A 153 15.91 -8.07 11.02
CA ALA A 153 16.27 -9.33 11.68
C ALA A 153 15.36 -9.64 12.88
N VAL A 154 15.01 -8.61 13.66
CA VAL A 154 14.11 -8.74 14.82
C VAL A 154 12.70 -9.03 14.31
N LEU A 155 12.19 -8.19 13.40
CA LEU A 155 10.84 -8.38 12.84
C LEU A 155 10.67 -9.75 12.18
N PHE A 156 11.64 -10.18 11.37
CA PHE A 156 11.59 -11.48 10.73
C PHE A 156 11.56 -12.63 11.76
N LYS A 157 12.38 -12.56 12.81
CA LYS A 157 12.40 -13.56 13.87
C LYS A 157 11.05 -13.66 14.58
N GLU A 158 10.44 -12.52 14.92
CA GLU A 158 9.12 -12.48 15.56
C GLU A 158 8.04 -13.08 14.66
N LEU A 159 7.97 -12.64 13.39
CA LEU A 159 7.00 -13.16 12.43
C LEU A 159 7.17 -14.66 12.17
N LEU A 160 8.42 -15.14 12.09
CA LEU A 160 8.70 -16.56 11.89
C LEU A 160 8.25 -17.39 13.10
N ALA A 161 8.51 -16.91 14.32
CA ALA A 161 8.04 -17.55 15.54
C ALA A 161 6.51 -17.58 15.60
N MET A 162 5.84 -16.50 15.21
CA MET A 162 4.38 -16.44 15.13
C MET A 162 3.83 -17.47 14.14
N ALA A 163 4.40 -17.55 12.92
CA ALA A 163 3.99 -18.49 11.89
C ALA A 163 4.21 -19.96 12.27
N ARG A 164 5.18 -20.24 13.15
CA ARG A 164 5.48 -21.59 13.66
C ARG A 164 4.75 -21.96 14.94
N ASP A 165 3.93 -21.06 15.49
CA ASP A 165 3.31 -21.24 16.81
C ASP A 165 4.34 -21.37 17.96
N GLU A 166 5.51 -20.78 17.78
CA GLU A 166 6.61 -20.74 18.76
C GLU A 166 6.64 -19.42 19.54
N HIS A 167 5.83 -18.44 19.13
CA HIS A 167 5.77 -17.13 19.79
C HIS A 167 5.13 -17.30 21.18
N PRO A 168 5.77 -16.79 22.25
CA PRO A 168 5.23 -16.91 23.60
C PRO A 168 3.84 -16.26 23.64
N VAL A 169 2.85 -17.02 24.11
CA VAL A 169 1.50 -16.53 24.36
C VAL A 169 1.60 -15.39 25.38
N ARG A 170 1.11 -14.20 25.01
CA ARG A 170 0.84 -13.11 25.94
C ARG A 170 -0.65 -12.99 26.17
#